data_AF-A0A3T1D355-F1
#
_entry.id   AF-A0A3T1D355-F1
#
_cell.length_a   1.000
_cell.length_b   1.000
_cell.length_c   1.000
_cell.angle_alpha   90.00
_cell.angle_beta   90.00
_cell.angle_gamma   90.00
#
_symmetry.space_group_name_H-M   'P 1'
#
loop_
_entity.id
_entity.type
_entity.pdbx_description
1 polymer ?
#
loop_
_entity_poly.entity_id
_entity_poly.type
_entity_poly.pdbx_seq_one_letter_code
_entity_poly.pdbx_strand_id
1 'polypeptide(L)' 'MPNLDAMTKAELLQFADDHGITGVVSSMLKADVIAAIKEAKGWT' A
#
# COMPACT_ATOMS: atom_id res chain seq x y z
N MET A 1 11.46 0.42 6.77
CA MET A 1 10.33 0.49 5.82
C MET A 1 10.63 -0.43 4.64
N PRO A 2 9.72 -1.35 4.27
CA PRO A 2 9.84 -2.14 3.04
C PRO A 2 9.85 -1.23 1.80
N ASN A 3 10.54 -1.65 0.74
CA ASN A 3 10.56 -0.89 -0.52
C ASN A 3 9.25 -1.09 -1.30
N LEU A 4 8.23 -0.30 -0.96
CA LEU A 4 6.91 -0.34 -1.58
C LEU A 4 6.96 0.00 -3.09
N ASP A 5 7.92 0.83 -3.50
CA ASP A 5 8.10 1.22 -4.89
C ASP A 5 8.58 0.05 -5.77
N ALA A 6 9.28 -0.92 -5.19
CA ALA A 6 9.68 -2.16 -5.87
C ALA A 6 8.56 -3.19 -5.98
N MET A 7 7.50 -3.09 -5.17
CA MET A 7 6.38 -4.03 -5.17
C MET A 7 5.46 -3.80 -6.38
N THR A 8 4.88 -4.86 -6.90
CA THR A 8 3.75 -4.78 -7.82
C THR A 8 2.50 -4.26 -7.09
N LYS A 9 1.51 -3.82 -7.87
CA LYS A 9 0.24 -3.36 -7.30
C LYS A 9 -0.47 -4.48 -6.51
N ALA A 10 -0.41 -5.72 -6.99
CA ALA A 10 -1.01 -6.86 -6.31
C ALA A 10 -0.33 -7.12 -4.96
N GLU A 11 1.00 -7.08 -4.91
CA GLU A 11 1.76 -7.22 -3.67
C GLU A 11 1.46 -6.10 -2.68
N LEU A 12 1.26 -4.87 -3.14
CA LEU A 12 0.88 -3.75 -2.28
C LEU A 12 -0.52 -3.90 -1.69
N LEU A 13 -1.47 -4.39 -2.47
CA LEU A 13 -2.83 -4.67 -1.98
C LEU A 13 -2.83 -5.81 -0.97
N GLN A 14 -2.06 -6.86 -1.22
CA GLN A 14 -1.88 -7.95 -0.25
C GLN A 14 -1.20 -7.45 1.02
N PHE A 15 -0.15 -6.63 0.88
CA PHE A 15 0.54 -6.02 2.01
C PHE A 15 -0.42 -5.17 2.85
N ALA A 16 -1.29 -4.39 2.21
CA ALA A 16 -2.31 -3.62 2.89
C ALA A 16 -3.29 -4.52 3.65
N ASP A 17 -3.79 -5.57 3.02
CA ASP A 17 -4.72 -6.55 3.63
C ASP A 17 -4.08 -7.27 4.83
N ASP A 18 -2.86 -7.79 4.68
CA ASP A 18 -2.07 -8.46 5.74
C ASP A 18 -1.83 -7.56 6.95
N HIS A 19 -1.85 -6.25 6.74
CA HIS A 19 -1.64 -5.23 7.77
C HIS A 19 -2.92 -4.55 8.25
N GLY A 20 -4.10 -5.00 7.79
CA GLY A 20 -5.40 -4.43 8.17
C GLY A 20 -5.64 -3.01 7.64
N ILE A 21 -4.93 -2.61 6.58
CA ILE A 21 -5.07 -1.30 5.94
C ILE A 21 -6.25 -1.37 4.96
N THR A 22 -7.39 -0.83 5.39
CA THR A 22 -8.60 -0.75 4.59
C THR A 22 -8.62 0.51 3.71
N GLY A 23 -9.42 0.51 2.64
CA GLY A 23 -9.62 1.69 1.78
C GLY A 23 -8.69 1.76 0.57
N VAL A 24 -7.80 0.79 0.40
CA VAL A 24 -7.06 0.58 -0.85
C VAL A 24 -7.75 -0.47 -1.72
N VAL A 25 -7.93 -0.17 -3.00
CA VAL A 25 -8.59 -1.05 -3.96
C VAL A 25 -7.80 -1.17 -5.26
N SER A 26 -8.03 -2.25 -6.00
CA SER A 26 -7.30 -2.56 -7.24
C SER A 26 -7.53 -1.56 -8.38
N SER A 27 -8.46 -0.62 -8.27
CA SER A 27 -8.65 0.48 -9.22
C SER A 27 -7.80 1.71 -8.93
N MET A 28 -7.30 1.91 -7.71
CA MET A 28 -6.45 3.07 -7.33
C MET A 28 -5.11 3.05 -8.04
N LEU A 29 -4.42 4.18 -8.22
CA LEU A 29 -3.07 4.14 -8.78
C LEU A 29 -2.10 3.47 -7.81
N LYS A 30 -1.03 2.86 -8.33
CA LYS A 30 0.02 2.25 -7.48
C LYS A 30 0.57 3.27 -6.47
N ALA A 31 0.81 4.50 -6.92
CA ALA A 31 1.30 5.58 -6.07
C ALA A 31 0.32 5.90 -4.93
N ASP A 32 -0.99 5.92 -5.19
CA ASP A 32 -2.00 6.19 -4.17
C ASP A 32 -2.06 5.06 -3.13
N VAL A 33 -1.94 3.81 -3.57
CA VAL A 33 -1.87 2.66 -2.65
C VAL A 33 -0.62 2.75 -1.76
N ILE A 34 0.54 3.12 -2.33
CA ILE A 34 1.77 3.33 -1.56
C ILE A 34 1.58 4.46 -0.54
N ALA A 35 0.99 5.59 -0.94
CA ALA A 35 0.72 6.71 -0.06
C ALA A 35 -0.19 6.33 1.11
N ALA A 36 -1.29 5.62 0.82
CA ALA A 36 -2.21 5.13 1.85
C ALA A 36 -1.51 4.16 2.83
N ILE A 37 -0.66 3.26 2.34
CA ILE A 37 0.12 2.36 3.20
C ILE A 37 1.09 3.15 4.09
N LYS A 38 1.79 4.13 3.51
CA LYS A 38 2.72 4.99 4.25
C LYS A 38 2.00 5.78 5.34
N GLU A 39 0.88 6.40 5.01
CA GLU A 39 0.04 7.15 5.95
C GLU A 39 -0.45 6.26 7.10
N ALA A 40 -1.03 5.09 6.78
CA ALA A 40 -1.54 4.15 7.78
C ALA A 40 -0.44 3.60 8.72
N LYS A 41 0.81 3.55 8.25
CA LYS A 41 1.97 3.10 9.04
C LYS A 41 2.74 4.25 9.71
N GLY A 42 2.38 5.50 9.46
CA GLY A 42 3.13 6.67 9.92
C GLY A 42 4.54 6.76 9.33
N TRP A 43 4.73 6.25 8.11
CA TRP A 43 6.00 6.33 7.38
C TRP A 43 6.04 7.61 6.56
N THR A 44 6.83 8.58 7.01
CA THR A 44 7.13 9.83 6.29
C THR A 44 8.29 9.66 5.34
#